data_AF-A0A2H6H8P3-F1
#
_entry.id   AF-A0A2H6H8P3-F1
#
_cell.length_a   1.000
_cell.length_b   1.000
_cell.length_c   1.000
_cell.angle_alpha   90.00
_cell.angle_beta   90.00
_cell.angle_gamma   90.00
#
_symmetry.space_group_name_H-M   'P 1'
#
loop_
_entity.id
_entity.type
_entity.pdbx_description
1 polymer ?
#
loop_
_entity_poly.entity_id
_entity_poly.type
_entity_poly.pdbx_seq_one_letter_code
_entity_poly.pdbx_strand_id
1 'polypeptide(L)'
;MGLVDLSLSPTQIQGIEAVRVFAGYSGWGPGQLEVEIAEAGWFVVESDERDVFGSEAPGLWSRVLRRQRGEIALFADFPADPSMN
;
A
#
# COMPACT_ATOMS: atom_id res chain seq x y z
N MET A 1 -5.98 -1.11 21.20
CA MET A 1 -5.11 -2.23 20.77
C MET A 1 -5.74 -3.52 21.26
N GLY A 2 -6.37 -4.27 20.36
CA GLY A 2 -6.97 -5.58 20.66
C GLY A 2 -6.13 -6.70 20.05
N LEU A 3 -6.11 -7.87 20.69
CA LEU A 3 -5.46 -9.06 20.17
C LEU A 3 -6.52 -9.88 19.42
N VAL A 4 -6.23 -10.17 18.14
CA VAL A 4 -7.12 -10.98 17.28
C VAL A 4 -6.41 -12.30 17.04
N ASP A 5 -7.03 -13.39 17.49
CA ASP A 5 -6.53 -14.74 17.25
C ASP A 5 -6.88 -15.16 15.82
N LEU A 6 -5.86 -15.26 14.96
CA LEU A 6 -5.99 -15.65 13.56
C LEU A 6 -6.16 -17.16 13.35
N SER A 7 -6.11 -17.96 14.43
CA SER A 7 -6.43 -19.39 14.37
C SER A 7 -7.93 -19.67 14.37
N LEU A 8 -8.74 -18.68 14.75
CA LEU A 8 -10.20 -18.76 14.70
C LEU A 8 -10.70 -18.61 13.27
N SER A 9 -11.83 -19.27 12.96
CA SER A 9 -12.54 -19.02 11.70
C SER A 9 -12.94 -17.53 11.62
N PRO A 10 -12.86 -16.88 10.45
CA PRO A 10 -13.31 -15.50 10.28
C PRO A 10 -14.73 -15.23 10.78
N THR A 11 -15.60 -16.24 10.74
CA THR A 11 -16.99 -16.17 11.24
C THR A 11 -17.11 -16.11 12.77
N GLN A 12 -16.05 -16.40 13.52
CA GLN A 12 -16.03 -16.38 14.99
C GLN A 12 -15.50 -15.07 15.56
N ILE A 13 -14.93 -14.21 14.72
CA ILE A 13 -14.37 -12.92 15.11
C ILE A 13 -15.49 -11.87 15.04
N GLN A 14 -15.91 -11.35 16.19
CA GLN A 14 -16.97 -10.33 16.27
C GLN A 14 -16.38 -8.92 16.39
N GLY A 15 -17.07 -7.93 15.82
CA GLY A 15 -16.67 -6.51 15.92
C GLY A 15 -15.52 -6.09 15.00
N ILE A 16 -15.16 -6.91 14.01
CA ILE A 16 -14.21 -6.56 12.96
C ILE A 16 -14.93 -6.49 11.63
N GLU A 17 -14.85 -5.34 10.95
CA GLU A 17 -15.53 -5.11 9.67
C GLU A 17 -14.71 -5.63 8.48
N ALA A 18 -13.38 -5.51 8.54
CA ALA A 18 -12.48 -5.99 7.49
C ALA A 18 -11.11 -6.43 8.03
N VAL A 19 -10.53 -7.45 7.39
CA VAL A 19 -9.15 -7.91 7.65
C VAL A 19 -8.45 -8.11 6.31
N ARG A 20 -7.20 -7.64 6.21
CA ARG A 20 -6.27 -8.04 5.16
C ARG A 20 -5.02 -8.62 5.79
N VAL A 21 -4.64 -9.81 5.36
CA VAL A 21 -3.48 -10.53 5.88
C VAL A 21 -2.30 -10.34 4.94
N PHE A 22 -1.15 -9.98 5.50
CA PHE A 22 0.13 -9.87 4.79
C PHE A 22 1.14 -10.83 5.41
N ALA A 23 2.00 -11.43 4.59
CA ALA A 23 3.09 -12.28 5.04
C ALA A 23 4.42 -11.58 4.78
N GLY A 24 5.20 -11.34 5.84
CA GLY A 24 6.43 -10.55 5.78
C GLY A 24 6.19 -9.05 5.93
N TYR A 25 7.28 -8.29 5.90
CA TYR A 25 7.26 -6.84 6.01
C TYR A 25 8.45 -6.24 5.26
N SER A 26 8.30 -5.00 4.80
CA SER A 26 9.43 -4.18 4.35
C SER A 26 10.03 -3.46 5.56
N GLY A 27 11.35 -3.45 5.65
CA GLY A 27 12.09 -2.79 6.70
C GLY A 27 13.20 -1.93 6.12
N TRP A 28 13.43 -0.79 6.75
CA TRP A 28 14.50 0.14 6.41
C TRP A 28 15.49 0.21 7.57
N GLY A 29 16.77 0.22 7.24
CA GLY A 29 17.82 0.55 8.20
C GLY A 29 17.75 2.02 8.63
N PRO A 30 18.51 2.41 9.67
CA PRO A 30 18.52 3.80 10.14
C PRO A 30 18.87 4.78 9.02
N GLY A 31 17.98 5.74 8.75
CA GLY A 31 18.17 6.77 7.71
C GLY A 31 17.96 6.31 6.27
N GLN A 32 17.72 5.00 6.03
CA GLN A 32 17.65 4.45 4.68
C GLN A 32 16.42 4.97 3.92
N LEU A 33 15.25 5.01 4.57
CA LEU A 33 14.02 5.49 3.93
C LEU A 33 14.14 6.96 3.51
N GLU A 34 14.75 7.79 4.36
CA GLU A 34 14.98 9.20 4.08
C GLU A 34 15.90 9.41 2.87
N VAL A 35 16.96 8.59 2.76
CA VAL A 35 17.85 8.59 1.58
C VAL A 35 17.08 8.17 0.33
N GLU A 36 16.32 7.07 0.39
CA GLU A 36 15.54 6.58 -0.74
C GLU A 36 14.49 7.61 -1.21
N ILE A 37 13.84 8.33 -0.29
CA ILE A 37 12.93 9.43 -0.63
C ILE A 37 13.69 10.58 -1.29
N ALA A 38 14.85 10.97 -0.76
CA ALA A 38 15.66 12.06 -1.32
C ALA A 38 16.17 11.74 -2.73
N GLU A 39 16.40 10.46 -3.04
CA GLU A 39 16.79 9.96 -4.35
C GLU A 39 15.59 9.66 -5.28
N ALA A 40 14.38 10.10 -4.91
CA ALA A 40 13.13 9.88 -5.64
C ALA A 40 12.78 8.39 -5.86
N GLY A 41 13.24 7.51 -4.97
CA GLY A 41 12.88 6.08 -4.94
C GLY A 41 11.46 5.82 -4.42
N TRP A 42 10.84 6.79 -3.74
CA TRP A 42 9.47 6.67 -3.22
C TRP A 42 8.67 7.95 -3.42
N PHE A 43 7.39 7.79 -3.76
CA PHE A 43 6.38 8.83 -3.59
C PHE A 43 5.70 8.67 -2.23
N VAL A 44 5.78 9.70 -1.38
CA VAL A 44 5.06 9.74 -0.11
C VAL A 44 3.73 10.45 -0.31
N VAL A 45 2.63 9.73 -0.09
CA VAL A 45 1.26 10.21 -0.33
C VAL A 45 0.35 9.86 0.83
N GLU A 46 -0.77 10.58 0.95
CA GLU A 46 -1.79 10.26 1.94
C GLU A 46 -2.44 8.90 1.64
N SER A 47 -2.55 8.09 2.70
CA SER A 47 -3.25 6.81 2.65
C SER A 47 -4.76 7.01 2.76
N ASP A 48 -5.50 6.11 2.09
CA ASP A 48 -6.95 5.97 2.23
C ASP A 48 -7.25 4.56 2.73
N GLU A 49 -8.28 4.40 3.56
CA GLU A 49 -8.68 3.10 4.11
C GLU A 49 -8.92 2.05 3.00
N ARG A 50 -9.42 2.50 1.84
CA ARG A 50 -9.66 1.66 0.66
C ARG A 50 -8.37 1.11 0.04
N ASP A 51 -7.20 1.69 0.33
CA ASP A 51 -5.92 1.13 -0.12
C ASP A 51 -5.63 -0.21 0.56
N VAL A 52 -5.97 -0.30 1.84
CA VAL A 52 -5.73 -1.48 2.68
C VAL A 52 -6.88 -2.45 2.63
N PHE A 53 -8.13 -1.99 2.56
CA PHE A 53 -9.31 -2.87 2.66
C PHE A 53 -10.17 -2.95 1.39
N GLY A 54 -9.89 -2.14 0.36
CA GLY A 54 -10.66 -2.16 -0.89
C GLY A 54 -10.53 -3.48 -1.66
N SER A 55 -11.55 -3.86 -2.42
CA SER A 55 -11.72 -5.20 -3.02
C SER A 55 -10.73 -5.59 -4.12
N GLU A 56 -9.88 -4.67 -4.59
CA GLU A 56 -9.04 -4.89 -5.76
C GLU A 56 -7.55 -4.74 -5.42
N ALA A 57 -6.84 -5.83 -5.15
CA ALA A 57 -5.38 -5.77 -5.04
C ALA A 57 -4.71 -5.40 -6.38
N PRO A 58 -5.14 -5.94 -7.54
CA PRO A 58 -4.66 -5.46 -8.84
C PRO A 58 -5.00 -3.98 -9.04
N GLY A 59 -4.06 -3.24 -9.62
CA GLY A 59 -4.25 -1.82 -9.92
C GLY A 59 -4.18 -0.87 -8.72
N LEU A 60 -3.87 -1.36 -7.51
CA LEU A 60 -3.71 -0.52 -6.31
C LEU A 60 -2.75 0.65 -6.55
N TRP A 61 -1.58 0.36 -7.14
CA TRP A 61 -0.59 1.39 -7.49
C TRP A 61 -1.18 2.49 -8.38
N SER A 62 -1.80 2.11 -9.51
CA SER A 62 -2.42 3.07 -10.44
C SER A 62 -3.51 3.90 -9.76
N ARG A 63 -4.38 3.27 -8.95
CA ARG A 63 -5.44 3.99 -8.24
C ARG A 63 -4.90 4.97 -7.19
N VAL A 64 -3.87 4.57 -6.45
CA VAL A 64 -3.22 5.42 -5.44
C VAL A 64 -2.57 6.62 -6.10
N LEU A 65 -1.83 6.43 -7.19
CA LEU A 65 -1.18 7.54 -7.89
C LEU A 65 -2.19 8.44 -8.61
N ARG A 66 -3.21 7.88 -9.26
CA ARG A 66 -4.17 8.65 -10.07
C ARG A 66 -4.98 9.65 -9.26
N ARG A 67 -5.24 9.38 -7.97
CA ARG A 67 -5.96 10.32 -7.10
C ARG A 67 -5.07 11.47 -6.58
N GLN A 68 -3.75 11.38 -6.74
CA GLN A 68 -2.85 12.45 -6.33
C GLN A 68 -2.95 13.63 -7.29
N ARG A 69 -2.44 14.79 -6.87
CA ARG A 69 -2.38 15.99 -7.71
C ARG A 69 -1.00 16.11 -8.35
N GLY A 70 -0.93 16.81 -9.48
CA GLY A 70 0.33 17.14 -10.14
C GLY A 70 1.00 15.94 -10.81
N GLU A 71 2.33 15.98 -10.88
CA GLU A 71 3.13 15.05 -11.69
C GLU A 71 3.03 13.60 -11.22
N ILE A 72 2.77 13.35 -9.93
CA ILE A 72 2.62 11.99 -9.37
C ILE A 72 1.48 11.22 -10.06
N ALA A 73 0.39 11.90 -10.45
CA ALA A 73 -0.73 11.25 -11.13
C ALA A 73 -0.38 10.76 -12.54
N LEU A 74 0.63 11.34 -13.19
CA LEU A 74 1.09 10.93 -14.52
C LEU A 74 1.75 9.55 -14.49
N PHE A 75 2.32 9.15 -13.35
CA PHE A 75 2.94 7.83 -13.16
C PHE A 75 1.91 6.71 -12.95
N ALA A 76 0.62 7.03 -12.84
CA ALA A 76 -0.42 6.02 -12.64
C ALA A 76 -0.56 5.04 -13.82
N ASP A 77 -0.18 5.48 -15.01
CA ASP A 77 -0.28 4.72 -16.26
C ASP A 77 1.08 4.16 -16.72
N PHE A 78 2.15 4.34 -15.91
CA PHE A 78 3.45 3.78 -16.25
C PHE A 78 3.42 2.24 -16.19
N PRO A 79 4.03 1.57 -17.17
CA PRO A 79 4.15 0.12 -17.14
C PRO A 79 4.96 -0.31 -15.91
N ALA A 80 4.63 -1.49 -15.37
CA ALA A 80 5.36 -2.07 -14.24
C ALA A 80 6.84 -2.33 -14.55
N ASP A 81 7.19 -2.41 -15.83
CA ASP A 81 8.56 -2.43 -16.33
C ASP A 81 8.92 -1.04 -16.93
N PRO A 82 9.82 -0.27 -16.30
CA PRO A 82 10.20 1.05 -16.78
C PRO A 82 10.96 1.03 -18.13
N SER A 83 11.43 -0.14 -18.59
CA SER A 83 12.07 -0.31 -19.91
C SER A 83 11.10 -0.36 -21.09
N MET A 84 9.78 -0.40 -20.81
CA MET A 84 8.72 -0.52 -21.81
C MET A 84 8.11 0.84 -22.25
N ASN A 85 8.83 1.95 -22.06
CA ASN A 85 8.46 3.30 -22.52
C ASN A 85 9.24 3.71 -23.78
#